data_AF-A0A7G9P2U3-F1
#
_entry.id   AF-A0A7G9P2U3-F1
#
_cell.length_a   1.000
_cell.length_b   1.000
_cell.length_c   1.000
_cell.angle_alpha   90.00
_cell.angle_beta   90.00
_cell.angle_gamma   90.00
#
_symmetry.space_group_name_H-M   'P 1'
#
loop_
_entity.id
_entity.type
_entity.pdbx_description
1 polymer ?
#
loop_
_entity_poly.entity_id
_entity_poly.type
_entity_poly.pdbx_seq_one_letter_code
_entity_poly.pdbx_strand_id
1 'polypeptide(L)' 'MSKRQLINAIRHFNPTAETEFLIEFNESALKSYLRHLRYLRHPRGGRNLWVRHGETPAVVTRTH' A
#
# COMPACT_ATOMS: atom_id res chain seq x y z
N MET A 1 3.64 -16.00 -16.30
CA MET A 1 3.27 -15.91 -14.87
C MET A 1 1.84 -16.37 -14.73
N SER A 2 1.60 -17.46 -14.00
CA SER A 2 0.26 -17.95 -13.70
C SER A 2 -0.39 -17.15 -12.57
N LYS A 3 -1.72 -17.19 -12.47
CA LYS A 3 -2.48 -16.63 -11.32
C LYS A 3 -1.89 -17.01 -9.96
N ARG A 4 -1.55 -18.28 -9.75
CA ARG A 4 -0.94 -18.76 -8.49
C ARG A 4 0.42 -18.11 -8.20
N GLN A 5 1.23 -17.90 -9.23
CA GLN A 5 2.51 -17.18 -9.09
C GLN A 5 2.31 -15.70 -8.75
N LEU A 6 1.30 -15.05 -9.33
CA LEU A 6 0.95 -13.65 -9.00
C LEU A 6 0.49 -13.52 -7.55
N ILE A 7 -0.36 -14.42 -7.06
CA ILE A 7 -0.84 -14.43 -5.68
C ILE A 7 0.32 -14.61 -4.70
N ASN A 8 1.21 -15.58 -4.95
CA ASN A 8 2.38 -15.79 -4.11
C ASN A 8 3.32 -14.56 -4.10
N ALA A 9 3.52 -13.93 -5.26
CA ALA A 9 4.28 -12.69 -5.34
C ALA A 9 3.61 -11.57 -4.55
N ILE A 10 2.29 -11.37 -4.68
CA ILE A 10 1.55 -10.36 -3.93
C ILE A 10 1.69 -10.60 -2.42
N ARG A 11 1.51 -11.83 -1.94
CA ARG A 11 1.65 -12.18 -0.52
C ARG A 11 3.06 -11.97 0.02
N HIS A 12 4.09 -12.13 -0.81
CA HIS A 12 5.46 -11.80 -0.42
C HIS A 12 5.65 -10.29 -0.19
N PHE A 13 4.93 -9.43 -0.93
CA PHE A 13 4.98 -7.98 -0.75
C PHE A 13 4.00 -7.47 0.30
N ASN A 14 2.84 -8.11 0.43
CA ASN A 14 1.78 -7.77 1.37
C ASN A 14 1.31 -9.03 2.10
N PRO A 15 1.97 -9.43 3.20
CA PRO A 15 1.67 -10.69 3.90
C PRO A 15 0.28 -10.70 4.55
N THR A 16 -0.35 -9.53 4.74
CA THR A 16 -1.72 -9.43 5.27
C THR A 16 -2.80 -9.67 4.21
N ALA A 17 -2.44 -9.75 2.92
CA ALA A 17 -3.40 -10.10 1.87
C ALA A 17 -3.71 -11.61 1.91
N GLU A 18 -4.97 -11.94 2.17
CA GLU A 18 -5.44 -13.33 2.18
C GLU A 18 -5.50 -13.94 0.78
N THR A 19 -5.19 -15.24 0.70
CA THR A 19 -5.15 -15.97 -0.58
C THR A 19 -6.55 -16.08 -1.19
N GLU A 20 -7.58 -16.29 -0.37
CA GLU A 20 -8.97 -16.44 -0.79
C GLU A 20 -9.48 -15.16 -1.46
N PHE A 21 -9.22 -14.01 -0.84
CA PHE A 21 -9.48 -12.70 -1.44
C PHE A 21 -8.79 -12.52 -2.80
N LEU A 22 -7.51 -12.90 -2.92
CA LEU A 22 -6.77 -12.74 -4.17
C LEU A 22 -7.21 -13.70 -5.28
N ILE A 23 -7.85 -14.82 -4.93
CA ILE A 23 -8.39 -15.79 -5.90
C ILE A 23 -9.62 -15.23 -6.63
N GLU A 24 -10.36 -14.29 -6.06
CA GLU A 24 -11.52 -13.71 -6.73
C GLU A 24 -11.13 -12.84 -7.93
N PHE A 25 -9.90 -12.32 -7.96
CA PHE A 25 -9.42 -11.45 -9.02
C PHE A 25 -8.89 -12.22 -10.23
N ASN A 26 -9.01 -11.60 -11.41
CA ASN A 26 -8.38 -12.10 -12.63
C ASN A 26 -6.87 -11.77 -12.67
N GLU A 27 -6.15 -12.38 -13.61
CA GLU A 27 -4.70 -12.20 -13.70
C GLU A 27 -4.28 -10.76 -14.03
N SER A 28 -5.08 -10.01 -14.80
CA SER A 28 -4.78 -8.62 -15.16
C SER A 28 -4.87 -7.70 -13.94
N ALA A 29 -5.90 -7.85 -13.11
CA ALA A 29 -6.04 -7.12 -11.85
C ALA A 29 -4.89 -7.45 -10.89
N LEU A 30 -4.54 -8.73 -10.74
CA LEU A 30 -3.41 -9.15 -9.89
C LEU A 30 -2.08 -8.58 -10.39
N LYS A 31 -1.85 -8.53 -11.70
CA LYS A 31 -0.66 -7.87 -12.29
C LYS A 31 -0.61 -6.38 -11.98
N SER A 32 -1.73 -5.67 -12.09
CA SER A 32 -1.83 -4.24 -11.76
C SER A 32 -1.58 -4.00 -10.27
N TYR A 33 -2.15 -4.82 -9.40
CA TYR A 33 -1.94 -4.72 -7.96
C TYR A 33 -0.48 -4.99 -7.56
N LEU A 34 0.14 -6.04 -8.10
CA LEU A 34 1.55 -6.33 -7.86
C LEU A 34 2.48 -5.19 -8.33
N ARG A 35 2.15 -4.54 -9.46
CA ARG A 35 2.89 -3.37 -9.96
C ARG A 35 2.76 -2.20 -8.98
N HIS A 36 1.56 -1.95 -8.47
CA HIS A 36 1.30 -0.91 -7.49
C HIS A 36 2.09 -1.16 -6.20
N LEU A 37 2.09 -2.38 -5.67
CA LEU A 37 2.87 -2.75 -4.48
C LEU A 37 4.38 -2.52 -4.67
N ARG A 38 4.92 -2.85 -5.85
CA ARG A 38 6.32 -2.59 -6.18
C ARG A 38 6.65 -1.09 -6.22
N TYR A 39 5.74 -0.27 -6.73
CA TYR A 39 5.91 1.18 -6.73
C TYR A 39 5.90 1.75 -5.31
N LEU A 40 4.94 1.33 -4.47
CA LEU A 40 4.83 1.79 -3.08
C LEU A 40 5.97 1.30 -2.17
N ARG A 41 6.63 0.19 -2.49
CA ARG A 41 7.79 -0.31 -1.72
C ARG A 41 9.08 0.46 -1.99
N HIS A 42 9.08 1.40 -2.94
CA HIS A 42 10.12 2.41 -2.94
C HIS A 42 9.96 3.18 -1.64
N PRO A 43 11.00 3.28 -0.79
CA PRO A 43 10.92 4.15 0.36
C PRO A 43 10.52 5.51 -0.20
N ARG A 44 9.36 6.02 0.23
CA ARG A 44 9.10 7.46 0.16
C ARG A 44 10.31 8.02 0.89
N GLY A 45 11.30 8.49 0.13
CA GLY A 45 12.68 8.55 0.61
C GLY A 45 12.70 9.24 1.96
N GLY A 46 13.64 8.90 2.85
CA GLY A 46 13.84 9.56 4.14
C GLY A 46 14.09 11.08 4.09
N ARG A 47 13.81 11.73 2.96
CA ARG A 47 13.69 13.17 2.74
C ARG A 47 12.25 13.69 2.73
N ASN A 48 11.24 12.84 2.64
CA ASN A 48 9.86 13.22 2.92
C ASN A 48 9.62 13.07 4.43
N LEU A 49 10.43 13.80 5.22
CA LEU A 49 9.96 14.23 6.53
C LEU A 49 8.58 14.84 6.28
N TRP A 50 7.58 14.38 7.02
CA TRP A 50 6.37 15.15 7.22
C TRP A 50 6.80 16.47 7.89
N VAL A 51 7.28 17.42 7.10
CA VAL A 51 7.60 18.77 7.56
C VAL A 51 6.24 19.41 7.74
N ARG A 52 5.74 19.35 8.98
CA ARG A 52 4.70 20.27 9.39
C ARG A 52 5.32 21.65 9.30
N HIS A 53 5.04 22.37 8.23
CA HIS A 53 5.22 23.81 8.22
C HIS A 53 4.41 24.34 9.40
N GLY A 54 5.06 25.03 10.34
CA GLY A 54 4.47 25.52 11.58
C GLY A 54 3.36 26.57 11.41
N GLU A 55 2.69 26.59 10.26
CA GLU A 55 1.67 27.56 9.87
C GLU A 55 0.24 27.04 10.05
N THR A 56 0.03 25.76 10.36
CA THR A 56 -1.31 25.25 10.69
C THR A 56 -1.46 25.18 12.21
N PRO A 57 -2.21 26.11 12.85
CA PRO A 57 -2.44 26.05 14.27
C PRO A 57 -3.20 24.77 14.61
N ALA A 58 -2.79 24.10 15.69
CA ALA A 58 -3.51 22.94 16.18
C ALA A 58 -4.96 23.34 16.48
N VAL A 59 -5.92 22.64 15.86
CA VAL A 59 -7.33 22.79 16.22
C VAL A 59 -7.51 22.20 17.63
N VAL A 60 -7.47 23.06 18.65
CA VAL A 60 -7.85 22.71 20.01
C VAL A 60 -9.34 23.05 20.14
N THR A 61 -10.20 22.04 20.08
CA THR A 61 -11.59 22.21 20.52
C THR A 61 -11.61 22.31 22.03
N ARG A 62 -11.92 23.49 22.56
CA ARG A 62 -12.21 23.69 23.99
C ARG A 62 -13.60 23.12 24.27
N THR A 63 -13.69 22.02 25.01
CA THR A 63 -14.96 21.61 25.63
C THR A 63 -15.14 22.34 26.96
N HIS A 64 -16.40 22.66 27.22
CA HIS A 64 -16.93 23.68 28.12
C HIS A 64 -16.79 23.38 29.62
#